data_AF-M0ZNT5-F1
#
_entry.id   AF-M0ZNT5-F1
#
_cell.length_a   1.000
_cell.length_b   1.000
_cell.length_c   1.000
_cell.angle_alpha   90.00
_cell.angle_beta   90.00
_cell.angle_gamma   90.00
#
_symmetry.space_group_name_H-M   'P 1'
#
loop_
_entity.id
_entity.type
_entity.pdbx_description
1 polymer ?
#
loop_
_entity_poly.entity_id
_entity_poly.type
_entity_poly.pdbx_seq_one_letter_code
_entity_poly.pdbx_strand_id
1 'polypeptide(L)'
;MLKCFYIFKDKSSSRRRGESAPELSNESRRNGNSEGNRATRSTGSVSSPRSIPEMYREREQNLRVFTLSELKEATRNFNRLLKIGEGGFGSVYKGSIQPPNGKGDPIVVAVKKLNTLGLQGHRQWIAEVQFLGVLEHPNLVKLLGYCATDGERGIQRLLVYEYMQNRSLEDHLFNKAVPVVSWKTRLKIILGAAQGMAYLHEGLEVQVIYRDFKSSNVLLDENFNARLSDFGLAREGPAGDRSHVSTAVSDDNVRFCMDAEFL
;
A
#
# COMPACT_ATOMS: atom_id res chain seq x y z
N MET A 1 -9.24 15.53 -14.87
CA MET A 1 -10.02 14.28 -14.74
C MET A 1 -9.12 13.13 -15.20
N LEU A 2 -8.64 12.30 -14.27
CA LEU A 2 -7.52 11.36 -14.47
C LEU A 2 -7.91 10.15 -15.35
N LYS A 3 -7.23 9.97 -16.49
CA LYS A 3 -7.44 8.84 -17.42
C LYS A 3 -7.08 7.45 -16.85
N CYS A 4 -6.32 7.36 -15.74
CA CYS A 4 -5.89 6.09 -15.16
C CYS A 4 -6.98 5.29 -14.42
N PHE A 5 -8.15 5.87 -14.14
CA PHE A 5 -9.19 5.20 -13.35
C PHE A 5 -10.34 4.58 -14.16
N TYR A 6 -10.30 4.65 -15.50
CA TYR A 6 -11.35 4.04 -16.35
C TYR A 6 -11.43 2.51 -16.27
N ILE A 7 -10.44 1.85 -15.67
CA ILE A 7 -10.41 0.39 -15.49
C ILE A 7 -11.27 -0.07 -14.28
N PHE A 8 -11.76 0.86 -13.44
CA PHE A 8 -12.63 0.53 -12.30
C PHE A 8 -14.14 0.53 -12.60
N LYS A 9 -14.54 0.78 -13.85
CA LYS A 9 -15.91 0.48 -14.31
C LYS A 9 -15.95 -0.95 -14.84
N ASP A 10 -16.02 -1.93 -13.94
CA ASP A 10 -16.24 -3.31 -14.37
C ASP A 10 -17.72 -3.59 -14.62
N LYS A 11 -17.93 -4.28 -15.74
CA LYS A 11 -19.03 -5.18 -16.10
C LYS A 11 -20.23 -5.23 -15.13
N SER A 12 -21.29 -4.51 -15.47
CA SER A 12 -22.64 -5.05 -15.25
C SER A 12 -22.84 -6.21 -16.24
N SER A 13 -22.70 -7.46 -15.78
CA SER A 13 -23.04 -8.60 -16.62
C SER A 13 -24.56 -8.56 -16.89
N SER A 14 -24.91 -8.25 -18.13
CA SER A 14 -26.25 -8.42 -18.67
C SER A 14 -26.56 -9.92 -18.76
N ARG A 15 -27.36 -10.47 -17.83
CA ARG A 15 -28.02 -11.77 -18.05
C ARG A 15 -29.32 -11.53 -18.81
N ARG A 16 -29.32 -11.97 -20.07
CA ARG A 16 -30.47 -11.97 -20.99
C ARG A 16 -31.55 -12.92 -20.48
N ARG A 17 -32.81 -12.49 -20.61
CA ARG A 17 -34.03 -13.31 -20.50
C ARG A 17 -34.14 -14.26 -21.71
N GLY A 18 -34.68 -15.46 -21.47
CA GLY A 18 -35.16 -16.41 -22.46
C GLY A 18 -35.95 -17.54 -21.78
N GLU A 19 -37.25 -17.57 -22.07
CA GLU A 19 -38.36 -18.55 -21.89
C GLU A 19 -37.96 -20.06 -22.00
N SER A 20 -38.65 -21.11 -21.48
CA SER A 20 -39.91 -21.35 -20.73
C SER A 20 -39.96 -22.81 -20.18
N ALA A 21 -40.60 -23.00 -19.00
CA ALA A 21 -41.50 -24.07 -18.45
C ALA A 21 -41.17 -25.61 -18.52
N PRO A 22 -41.81 -26.50 -17.70
CA PRO A 22 -42.94 -26.29 -16.78
C PRO A 22 -42.84 -26.87 -15.34
N GLU A 23 -43.95 -26.64 -14.64
CA GLU A 23 -44.42 -26.82 -13.25
C GLU A 23 -44.15 -28.16 -12.55
N LEU A 24 -44.08 -28.10 -11.21
CA LEU A 24 -44.78 -29.05 -10.32
C LEU A 24 -45.20 -28.34 -9.03
N SER A 25 -46.46 -28.57 -8.67
CA SER A 25 -47.26 -27.98 -7.59
C SER A 25 -46.89 -28.50 -6.20
N ASN A 26 -47.07 -27.65 -5.18
CA ASN A 26 -47.69 -28.11 -3.94
C ASN A 26 -48.32 -26.95 -3.17
N GLU A 27 -49.62 -27.05 -2.98
CA GLU A 27 -50.45 -26.18 -2.15
C GLU A 27 -50.20 -26.47 -0.66
N SER A 28 -50.19 -25.43 0.18
CA SER A 28 -50.82 -25.50 1.51
C SER A 28 -51.24 -24.10 1.96
N ARG A 29 -52.55 -23.86 2.01
CA ARG A 29 -53.19 -22.67 2.59
C ARG A 29 -53.31 -22.82 4.11
N ARG A 30 -53.14 -21.73 4.89
CA ARG A 30 -54.16 -21.20 5.84
C ARG A 30 -53.73 -19.91 6.58
N ASN A 31 -54.49 -18.85 6.29
CA ASN A 31 -54.99 -17.70 7.07
C ASN A 31 -54.45 -17.29 8.46
N GLY A 32 -54.35 -15.96 8.64
CA GLY A 32 -54.66 -15.27 9.91
C GLY A 32 -54.12 -13.84 10.04
N ASN A 33 -54.98 -12.82 9.90
CA ASN A 33 -54.70 -11.38 10.10
C ASN A 33 -54.26 -11.02 11.53
N SER A 34 -53.47 -9.95 11.70
CA SER A 34 -53.85 -8.67 12.37
C SER A 34 -52.63 -7.85 12.82
N GLU A 35 -52.84 -6.53 12.80
CA GLU A 35 -51.91 -5.41 12.93
C GLU A 35 -51.18 -5.28 14.29
N GLY A 36 -50.02 -4.64 14.25
CA GLY A 36 -49.27 -4.22 15.44
C GLY A 36 -48.05 -3.37 15.09
N ASN A 37 -48.28 -2.10 14.74
CA ASN A 37 -47.24 -1.09 14.57
C ASN A 37 -46.39 -0.95 15.84
N ARG A 38 -45.16 -1.47 15.82
CA ARG A 38 -44.14 -1.12 16.81
C ARG A 38 -42.96 -0.49 16.10
N ALA A 39 -42.91 0.84 16.19
CA ALA A 39 -41.79 1.64 15.72
C ALA A 39 -40.48 1.14 16.36
N THR A 40 -39.68 0.43 15.56
CA THR A 40 -38.28 0.19 15.88
C THR A 40 -37.56 1.51 15.69
N ARG A 41 -37.24 2.17 16.80
CA ARG A 41 -36.29 3.26 16.84
C ARG A 41 -35.01 2.75 16.16
N SER A 42 -34.67 3.32 15.00
CA SER A 42 -33.40 3.08 14.35
C SER A 42 -32.30 3.62 15.27
N THR A 43 -31.72 2.73 16.07
CA THR A 43 -30.42 2.95 16.69
C THR A 43 -29.46 3.34 15.57
N GLY A 44 -28.84 4.50 15.71
CA GLY A 44 -27.99 5.10 14.69
C GLY A 44 -27.05 4.07 14.07
N SER A 45 -27.02 4.03 12.74
CA SER A 45 -26.07 3.24 11.99
C SER A 45 -24.67 3.65 12.42
N VAL A 46 -24.01 2.82 13.23
CA VAL A 46 -22.56 2.90 13.39
C VAL A 46 -22.01 2.67 11.99
N SER A 47 -21.42 3.71 11.39
CA SER A 47 -20.83 3.61 10.06
C SER A 47 -19.80 2.49 10.08
N SER A 48 -19.94 1.52 9.18
CA SER A 48 -18.94 0.48 9.00
C SER A 48 -17.55 1.10 8.81
N PRO A 49 -16.46 0.50 9.34
CA PRO A 49 -15.11 1.00 9.11
C PRO A 49 -14.84 1.16 7.61
N ARG A 50 -14.32 2.33 7.22
CA ARG A 50 -14.04 2.67 5.81
C ARG A 50 -12.82 1.92 5.31
N SER A 51 -12.89 1.34 4.12
CA SER A 51 -11.73 0.66 3.51
C SER A 51 -10.61 1.63 3.11
N ILE A 52 -9.36 1.17 3.03
CA ILE A 52 -8.21 1.96 2.56
C ILE A 52 -8.44 2.56 1.16
N PRO A 53 -8.98 1.83 0.15
CA PRO A 53 -9.35 2.42 -1.13
C PRO A 53 -10.42 3.52 -1.05
N GLU A 54 -11.32 3.44 -0.06
CA GLU A 54 -12.33 4.47 0.20
C GLU A 54 -11.69 5.70 0.83
N MET A 55 -10.91 5.52 1.91
CA MET A 55 -10.13 6.59 2.53
C MET A 55 -9.21 7.30 1.52
N TYR A 56 -8.61 6.54 0.60
CA TYR A 56 -7.75 7.08 -0.45
C TYR A 56 -8.51 7.95 -1.47
N ARG A 57 -9.79 7.63 -1.74
CA ARG A 57 -10.64 8.44 -2.65
C ARG A 57 -11.16 9.70 -1.97
N GLU A 58 -11.37 9.67 -0.66
CA GLU A 58 -11.87 10.79 0.12
C GLU A 58 -10.79 11.83 0.46
N ARG A 59 -9.54 11.41 0.69
CA ARG A 59 -8.44 12.34 0.87
C ARG A 59 -8.14 13.08 -0.44
N GLU A 60 -8.16 14.41 -0.40
CA GLU A 60 -7.54 15.23 -1.45
C GLU A 60 -6.06 14.83 -1.55
N GLN A 61 -5.69 14.16 -2.64
CA GLN A 61 -4.41 13.47 -2.78
C GLN A 61 -3.25 14.47 -2.69
N ASN A 62 -2.37 14.30 -1.70
CA ASN A 62 -1.09 15.01 -1.61
C ASN A 62 0.01 14.36 -2.47
N LEU A 63 -0.27 13.23 -3.12
CA LEU A 63 0.70 12.54 -3.97
C LEU A 63 0.84 13.24 -5.32
N ARG A 64 2.08 13.62 -5.65
CA ARG A 64 2.39 14.24 -6.94
C ARG A 64 2.39 13.19 -8.05
N VAL A 65 1.73 13.50 -9.17
CA VAL A 65 1.83 12.69 -10.39
C VAL A 65 3.04 13.18 -11.20
N PHE A 66 4.05 12.32 -11.32
CA PHE A 66 5.28 12.59 -12.06
C PHE A 66 5.19 12.06 -13.49
N THR A 67 5.78 12.80 -14.44
CA THR A 67 5.98 12.28 -15.79
C THR A 67 7.21 11.36 -15.82
N LEU A 68 7.21 10.40 -16.75
CA LEU A 68 8.40 9.55 -16.95
C LEU A 68 9.63 10.38 -17.36
N SER A 69 9.44 11.46 -18.13
CA SER A 69 10.53 12.34 -18.55
C SER A 69 11.18 13.03 -17.35
N GLU A 70 10.36 13.53 -16.43
CA GLU A 70 10.85 14.15 -15.20
C GLU A 70 11.66 13.16 -14.34
N LEU A 71 11.16 11.94 -14.15
CA LEU A 71 11.89 10.93 -13.36
C LEU A 71 13.16 10.45 -14.06
N LYS A 72 13.20 10.43 -15.40
CA LYS A 72 14.42 10.19 -16.16
C LYS A 72 15.43 11.29 -15.92
N GLU A 73 15.04 12.55 -16.00
CA GLU A 73 15.93 13.68 -15.73
C GLU A 73 16.48 13.62 -14.30
N ALA A 74 15.60 13.44 -13.32
CA ALA A 74 15.96 13.34 -11.90
C ALA A 74 16.98 12.24 -11.60
N THR A 75 16.96 11.13 -12.37
CA THR A 75 17.82 9.95 -12.18
C THR A 75 18.91 9.82 -13.25
N ARG A 76 19.14 10.86 -14.07
CA ARG A 76 20.08 10.85 -15.20
C ARG A 76 19.89 9.64 -16.12
N ASN A 77 18.65 9.42 -16.56
CA ASN A 77 18.17 8.27 -17.32
C ASN A 77 18.35 6.92 -16.58
N PHE A 78 17.98 6.85 -15.30
CA PHE A 78 18.15 5.65 -14.46
C PHE A 78 19.60 5.16 -14.48
N ASN A 79 20.55 6.08 -14.30
CA ASN A 79 21.97 5.78 -14.35
C ASN A 79 22.33 4.71 -13.30
N ARG A 80 23.08 3.68 -13.71
CA ARG A 80 23.51 2.59 -12.83
C ARG A 80 24.33 3.08 -11.63
N LEU A 81 25.07 4.17 -11.76
CA LEU A 81 25.84 4.79 -10.66
C LEU A 81 24.94 5.42 -9.59
N LEU A 82 23.68 5.73 -9.92
CA LEU A 82 22.69 6.25 -9.00
C LEU A 82 21.78 5.15 -8.44
N LYS A 83 22.01 3.88 -8.82
CA LYS A 83 21.25 2.75 -8.28
C LYS A 83 21.64 2.51 -6.82
N ILE A 84 20.64 2.50 -5.95
CA ILE A 84 20.83 2.35 -4.49
C ILE A 84 20.21 1.06 -3.94
N GLY A 85 19.44 0.34 -4.74
CA GLY A 85 18.85 -0.95 -4.35
C GLY A 85 18.27 -1.70 -5.54
N GLU A 86 18.16 -3.02 -5.39
CA GLU A 86 17.54 -3.93 -6.36
C GLU A 86 16.98 -5.16 -5.63
N GLY A 87 15.82 -5.64 -6.07
CA GLY A 87 15.24 -6.88 -5.58
C GLY A 87 14.07 -7.33 -6.47
N GLY A 88 13.29 -8.31 -6.00
CA GLY A 88 12.12 -8.83 -6.74
C GLY A 88 11.11 -7.74 -7.11
N PHE A 89 11.02 -6.71 -6.27
CA PHE A 89 10.13 -5.57 -6.44
C PHE A 89 10.63 -4.51 -7.44
N GLY A 90 11.86 -4.64 -7.97
CA GLY A 90 12.42 -3.71 -8.95
C GLY A 90 13.71 -3.03 -8.51
N SER A 91 14.05 -1.96 -9.20
CA SER A 91 15.28 -1.18 -8.98
C SER A 91 14.98 0.17 -8.37
N VAL A 92 15.78 0.57 -7.39
CA VAL A 92 15.67 1.88 -6.72
C VAL A 92 16.85 2.76 -7.11
N TYR A 93 16.57 3.99 -7.51
CA TYR A 93 17.57 4.98 -7.93
C TYR A 93 17.49 6.21 -7.05
N LYS A 94 18.63 6.77 -6.65
CA LYS A 94 18.71 8.11 -6.07
C LYS A 94 18.46 9.13 -7.18
N GLY A 95 17.59 10.09 -6.90
CA GLY A 95 17.28 11.17 -7.82
C GLY A 95 17.21 12.52 -7.12
N SER A 96 17.10 13.57 -7.92
CA SER A 96 16.92 14.95 -7.45
C SER A 96 15.80 15.59 -8.26
N ILE A 97 14.72 16.00 -7.59
CA ILE A 97 13.57 16.64 -8.23
C ILE A 97 13.50 18.11 -7.85
N GLN A 98 13.05 18.95 -8.77
CA GLN A 98 12.83 20.35 -8.46
C GLN A 98 11.54 20.53 -7.63
N PRO A 99 11.52 21.51 -6.71
CA PRO A 99 10.30 21.90 -6.02
C PRO A 99 9.19 22.28 -7.01
N PRO A 100 7.90 22.01 -6.72
CA PRO A 100 6.79 22.31 -7.65
C PRO A 100 6.68 23.77 -8.07
N ASN A 101 7.11 24.70 -7.22
CA ASN A 101 7.12 26.15 -7.47
C ASN A 101 8.39 26.62 -8.20
N GLY A 102 9.32 25.72 -8.54
CA GLY A 102 10.60 26.02 -9.18
C GLY A 102 11.55 26.86 -8.31
N LYS A 103 11.23 27.07 -7.03
CA LYS A 103 12.00 27.92 -6.11
C LYS A 103 12.47 27.10 -4.91
N GLY A 104 13.78 27.14 -4.65
CA GLY A 104 14.41 26.44 -3.54
C GLY A 104 15.36 25.35 -4.02
N ASP A 105 15.97 24.66 -3.06
CA ASP A 105 16.94 23.62 -3.35
C ASP A 105 16.26 22.34 -3.89
N PRO A 106 16.95 21.60 -4.78
CA PRO A 106 16.45 20.32 -5.26
C PRO A 106 16.21 19.33 -4.11
N ILE A 107 15.10 18.60 -4.18
CA ILE A 107 14.73 17.60 -3.19
C ILE A 107 15.34 16.26 -3.61
N VAL A 108 16.15 15.67 -2.72
CA VAL A 108 16.73 14.34 -2.93
C VAL A 108 15.66 13.28 -2.66
N VAL A 109 15.49 12.36 -3.61
CA VAL A 109 14.43 11.34 -3.58
C VAL A 109 14.96 9.95 -3.91
N ALA A 110 14.19 8.93 -3.52
CA ALA A 110 14.35 7.56 -3.98
C ALA A 110 13.27 7.24 -5.02
N VAL A 111 13.67 6.88 -6.24
CA VAL A 111 12.78 6.51 -7.33
C VAL A 111 12.81 4.99 -7.51
N LYS A 112 11.76 4.29 -7.08
CA LYS A 112 11.58 2.85 -7.29
C LYS A 112 10.91 2.63 -8.64
N LYS A 113 11.64 2.01 -9.56
CA LYS A 113 11.13 1.53 -10.84
C LYS A 113 10.78 0.05 -10.68
N LEU A 114 9.49 -0.26 -10.71
CA LEU A 114 9.02 -1.63 -10.52
C LEU A 114 9.37 -2.49 -11.74
N ASN A 115 9.65 -3.76 -11.50
CA ASN A 115 9.90 -4.73 -12.58
C ASN A 115 8.64 -4.86 -13.45
N THR A 116 8.83 -4.82 -14.77
CA THR A 116 7.74 -4.86 -15.77
C THR A 116 7.23 -6.28 -16.03
N LEU A 117 7.69 -7.27 -15.28
CA LEU A 117 7.36 -8.68 -15.50
C LEU A 117 5.99 -9.00 -14.87
N GLY A 118 4.92 -8.71 -15.62
CA GLY A 118 3.57 -9.25 -15.37
C GLY A 118 2.66 -8.43 -14.45
N LEU A 119 1.48 -9.00 -14.17
CA LEU A 119 0.42 -8.37 -13.37
C LEU A 119 0.80 -8.16 -11.89
N GLN A 120 1.83 -8.84 -11.39
CA GLN A 120 2.25 -8.78 -9.99
C GLN A 120 2.81 -7.40 -9.61
N GLY A 121 3.75 -6.87 -10.41
CA GLY A 121 4.34 -5.55 -10.16
C GLY A 121 3.29 -4.43 -10.21
N HIS A 122 2.29 -4.55 -11.09
CA HIS A 122 1.18 -3.59 -11.13
C HIS A 122 0.31 -3.66 -9.87
N ARG A 123 0.03 -4.85 -9.34
CA ARG A 123 -0.75 -5.00 -8.09
C ARG A 123 0.00 -4.46 -6.88
N GLN A 124 1.31 -4.70 -6.79
CA GLN A 124 2.15 -4.14 -5.73
C GLN A 124 2.19 -2.61 -5.82
N TRP A 125 2.31 -2.06 -7.03
CA TRP A 125 2.23 -0.62 -7.24
C TRP A 125 0.91 -0.02 -6.74
N ILE A 126 -0.22 -0.63 -7.10
CA ILE A 126 -1.55 -0.17 -6.65
C ILE A 126 -1.62 -0.20 -5.13
N ALA A 127 -1.20 -1.31 -4.52
CA ALA A 127 -1.21 -1.45 -3.06
C ALA A 127 -0.37 -0.34 -2.41
N GLU A 128 0.88 -0.13 -2.85
CA GLU A 128 1.73 0.92 -2.28
C GLU A 128 1.12 2.32 -2.40
N VAL A 129 0.56 2.68 -3.56
CA VAL A 129 -0.09 3.99 -3.76
C VAL A 129 -1.31 4.14 -2.85
N GLN A 130 -2.13 3.11 -2.71
CA GLN A 130 -3.33 3.15 -1.87
C GLN A 130 -3.00 3.27 -0.39
N PHE A 131 -2.10 2.41 0.12
CA PHE A 131 -1.70 2.44 1.52
C PHE A 131 -0.92 3.71 1.84
N LEU A 132 0.20 3.98 1.18
CA LEU A 132 1.03 5.16 1.49
C LEU A 132 0.40 6.50 1.06
N GLY A 133 -0.69 6.46 0.29
CA GLY A 133 -1.51 7.64 0.04
C GLY A 133 -2.38 8.07 1.24
N VAL A 134 -2.67 7.17 2.17
CA VAL A 134 -3.48 7.46 3.37
C VAL A 134 -2.71 7.33 4.68
N LEU A 135 -1.68 6.49 4.71
CA LEU A 135 -0.85 6.28 5.89
C LEU A 135 0.10 7.45 6.10
N GLU A 136 0.09 8.03 7.30
CA GLU A 136 0.99 9.13 7.66
C GLU A 136 1.46 8.97 9.11
N HIS A 137 2.73 8.61 9.27
CA HIS A 137 3.34 8.40 10.58
C HIS A 137 4.86 8.56 10.48
N PRO A 138 5.56 9.14 11.49
CA PRO A 138 7.00 9.40 11.44
C PRO A 138 7.87 8.15 11.25
N ASN A 139 7.35 6.98 11.61
CA ASN A 139 8.03 5.69 11.42
C ASN A 139 7.60 4.90 10.18
N LEU A 140 6.95 5.55 9.22
CA LEU A 140 6.71 4.99 7.87
C LEU A 140 7.39 5.89 6.84
N VAL A 141 7.89 5.30 5.76
CA VAL A 141 8.47 6.07 4.65
C VAL A 141 7.38 6.85 3.94
N LYS A 142 7.62 8.14 3.71
CA LYS A 142 6.71 9.01 2.97
C LYS A 142 6.79 8.76 1.46
N LEU A 143 5.67 8.36 0.88
CA LEU A 143 5.49 8.41 -0.57
C LEU A 143 5.21 9.86 -0.98
N LEU A 144 6.05 10.41 -1.85
CA LEU A 144 5.92 11.77 -2.37
C LEU A 144 5.05 11.80 -3.63
N GLY A 145 5.03 10.69 -4.36
CA GLY A 145 4.20 10.56 -5.56
C GLY A 145 4.55 9.35 -6.39
N TYR A 146 4.00 9.33 -7.61
CA TYR A 146 4.10 8.17 -8.48
C TYR A 146 4.11 8.57 -9.96
N CYS A 147 4.55 7.64 -10.81
CA CYS A 147 4.38 7.70 -12.26
C CYS A 147 3.58 6.48 -12.72
N ALA A 148 2.51 6.75 -13.47
CA ALA A 148 1.69 5.74 -14.15
C ALA A 148 1.54 6.14 -15.61
N THR A 149 2.45 5.65 -16.46
CA THR A 149 2.42 5.92 -17.89
C THR A 149 2.29 4.62 -18.65
N ASP A 150 1.28 4.53 -19.50
CA ASP A 150 1.12 3.42 -20.43
C ASP A 150 1.56 3.94 -21.80
N GLY A 151 2.57 3.29 -22.40
CA GLY A 151 3.10 3.69 -23.69
C GLY A 151 3.49 2.49 -24.54
N GLU A 152 3.95 2.76 -25.77
CA GLU A 152 4.33 1.73 -26.75
C GLU A 152 5.42 0.78 -26.23
N ARG A 153 6.29 1.28 -25.34
CA ARG A 153 7.36 0.50 -24.69
C ARG A 153 6.90 -0.27 -23.44
N GLY A 154 5.59 -0.35 -23.22
CA GLY A 154 4.96 -1.04 -22.11
C GLY A 154 4.55 -0.14 -20.94
N ILE A 155 3.93 -0.77 -19.95
CA ILE A 155 3.41 -0.15 -18.74
C ILE A 155 4.56 0.30 -17.85
N GLN A 156 4.63 1.59 -17.54
CA GLN A 156 5.60 2.19 -16.63
C GLN A 156 4.92 2.50 -15.31
N ARG A 157 5.42 1.89 -14.24
CA ARG A 157 4.99 2.10 -12.86
C ARG A 157 6.21 2.44 -12.02
N LEU A 158 6.22 3.66 -11.49
CA LEU A 158 7.28 4.13 -10.62
C LEU A 158 6.69 4.78 -9.37
N LEU A 159 7.46 4.74 -8.29
CA LEU A 159 7.13 5.33 -7.00
C LEU A 159 8.28 6.24 -6.58
N VAL A 160 7.94 7.38 -5.98
CA VAL A 160 8.89 8.40 -5.55
C VAL A 160 8.74 8.60 -4.05
N TYR A 161 9.79 8.33 -3.30
CA TYR A 161 9.81 8.46 -1.84
C TYR A 161 10.81 9.52 -1.41
N GLU A 162 10.68 9.97 -0.16
CA GLU A 162 11.79 10.61 0.54
C GLU A 162 13.03 9.70 0.55
N TYR A 163 14.22 10.31 0.45
CA TYR A 163 15.47 9.56 0.45
C TYR A 163 15.94 9.27 1.88
N MET A 164 16.31 8.02 2.14
CA MET A 164 16.81 7.54 3.43
C MET A 164 18.34 7.52 3.41
N GLN A 165 18.97 8.46 4.12
CA GLN A 165 20.41 8.73 4.07
C GLN A 165 21.23 7.58 4.64
N ASN A 166 20.72 6.92 5.68
CA ASN A 166 21.40 5.84 6.38
C ASN A 166 20.98 4.44 5.87
N ARG A 167 20.35 4.35 4.69
CA ARG A 167 20.00 3.08 4.03
C ARG A 167 19.12 2.17 4.89
N SER A 168 19.18 0.85 4.70
CA SER A 168 18.38 -0.13 5.44
C SER A 168 19.07 -0.56 6.74
N LEU A 169 18.30 -1.04 7.71
CA LEU A 169 18.84 -1.67 8.92
C LEU A 169 19.68 -2.91 8.58
N GLU A 170 19.30 -3.66 7.53
CA GLU A 170 20.07 -4.80 7.03
C GLU A 170 21.52 -4.42 6.68
N ASP A 171 21.72 -3.26 6.04
CA ASP A 171 23.06 -2.75 5.74
C ASP A 171 23.89 -2.59 7.02
N HIS A 172 23.31 -2.02 8.09
CA HIS A 172 24.02 -1.80 9.36
C HIS A 172 24.24 -3.08 10.18
N LEU A 173 23.44 -4.13 9.93
CA LEU A 173 23.56 -5.40 10.65
C LEU A 173 24.57 -6.35 9.99
N PHE A 174 24.61 -6.39 8.66
CA PHE A 174 25.35 -7.44 7.93
C PHE A 174 26.47 -6.92 7.04
N ASN A 175 26.50 -5.63 6.69
CA ASN A 175 27.56 -5.08 5.86
C ASN A 175 28.75 -4.63 6.71
N LYS A 176 29.84 -5.42 6.69
CA LYS A 176 31.07 -5.14 7.44
C LYS A 176 31.77 -3.82 7.03
N ALA A 177 31.44 -3.25 5.87
CA ALA A 177 31.97 -1.96 5.44
C ALA A 177 31.26 -0.77 6.11
N VAL A 178 30.12 -0.99 6.77
CA VAL A 178 29.36 0.05 7.46
C VAL A 178 29.77 0.09 8.94
N PRO A 179 30.01 1.27 9.53
CA PRO A 179 30.33 1.38 10.95
C PRO A 179 29.26 0.75 11.85
N VAL A 180 29.72 0.11 12.92
CA VAL A 180 28.82 -0.54 13.87
C VAL A 180 27.97 0.52 14.58
N VAL A 181 26.65 0.35 14.49
CA VAL A 181 25.69 1.21 15.18
C VAL A 181 25.73 0.95 16.69
N SER A 182 25.80 2.03 17.49
CA SER A 182 25.84 1.96 18.95
C SER A 182 24.59 1.28 19.54
N TRP A 183 24.73 0.68 20.73
CA TRP A 183 23.60 0.02 21.40
C TRP A 183 22.40 0.96 21.63
N LYS A 184 22.66 2.19 22.07
CA LYS A 184 21.62 3.22 22.25
C LYS A 184 20.86 3.50 20.95
N THR A 185 21.58 3.62 19.83
CA THR A 185 20.96 3.84 18.52
C THR A 185 20.15 2.62 18.06
N ARG A 186 20.61 1.39 18.33
CA ARG A 186 19.83 0.17 18.03
C ARG A 186 18.50 0.14 18.78
N LEU A 187 18.50 0.49 20.07
CA LEU A 187 17.27 0.57 20.86
C LEU A 187 16.30 1.62 20.28
N LYS A 188 16.82 2.78 19.85
CA LYS A 188 16.03 3.81 19.16
C LYS A 188 15.40 3.28 17.87
N ILE A 189 16.15 2.55 17.06
CA ILE A 189 15.68 1.96 15.81
C ILE A 189 14.55 0.94 16.07
N ILE A 190 14.77 0.02 17.02
CA ILE A 190 13.77 -1.02 17.36
C ILE A 190 12.48 -0.38 17.89
N LEU A 191 12.60 0.63 18.75
CA LEU A 191 11.45 1.38 19.25
C LEU A 191 10.67 2.03 18.10
N GLY A 192 11.35 2.71 17.19
CA GLY A 192 10.72 3.34 16.03
C GLY A 192 10.02 2.33 15.10
N ALA A 193 10.66 1.19 14.84
CA ALA A 193 10.05 0.11 14.04
C ALA A 193 8.79 -0.45 14.73
N ALA A 194 8.84 -0.67 16.05
CA ALA A 194 7.69 -1.12 16.83
C ALA A 194 6.56 -0.09 16.85
N GLN A 195 6.87 1.20 16.96
CA GLN A 195 5.88 2.29 16.87
C GLN A 195 5.22 2.34 15.49
N GLY A 196 5.99 2.14 14.41
CA GLY A 196 5.44 2.01 13.07
C GLY A 196 4.47 0.84 12.94
N MET A 197 4.83 -0.33 13.47
CA MET A 197 3.95 -1.51 13.48
C MET A 197 2.69 -1.31 14.32
N ALA A 198 2.81 -0.73 15.52
CA ALA A 198 1.67 -0.42 16.39
C ALA A 198 0.70 0.53 15.70
N TYR A 199 1.20 1.57 15.03
CA TYR A 199 0.37 2.47 14.23
C TYR A 199 -0.40 1.73 13.12
N LEU A 200 0.25 0.80 12.40
CA LEU A 200 -0.44 0.03 11.34
C LEU A 200 -1.54 -0.87 11.91
N HIS A 201 -1.34 -1.42 13.11
CA HIS A 201 -2.28 -2.37 13.70
C HIS A 201 -3.45 -1.69 14.43
N GLU A 202 -3.19 -0.57 15.09
CA GLU A 202 -4.11 0.02 16.08
C GLU A 202 -4.34 1.53 15.86
N GLY A 203 -3.48 2.20 15.10
CA GLY A 203 -3.51 3.66 14.94
C GLY A 203 -4.50 4.18 13.89
N LEU A 204 -5.31 3.29 13.29
CA LEU A 204 -6.16 3.58 12.14
C LEU A 204 -7.57 3.03 12.38
N GLU A 205 -8.55 3.56 11.63
CA GLU A 205 -9.91 2.99 11.58
C GLU A 205 -9.94 1.55 11.04
N VAL A 206 -8.93 1.19 10.23
CA VAL A 206 -8.75 -0.15 9.66
C VAL A 206 -7.37 -0.67 9.99
N GLN A 207 -7.31 -1.88 10.53
CA GLN A 207 -6.06 -2.59 10.77
C GLN A 207 -5.34 -2.85 9.44
N VAL A 208 -4.03 -2.62 9.40
CA VAL A 208 -3.18 -2.91 8.23
C VAL A 208 -2.21 -4.04 8.56
N ILE A 209 -2.35 -5.15 7.86
CA ILE A 209 -1.39 -6.27 7.90
C ILE A 209 -0.25 -5.96 6.94
N TYR A 210 0.93 -5.65 7.48
CA TYR A 210 2.09 -5.24 6.68
C TYR A 210 2.69 -6.36 5.83
N ARG A 211 2.77 -7.58 6.38
CA ARG A 211 3.23 -8.84 5.73
C ARG A 211 4.69 -8.92 5.28
N ASP A 212 5.46 -7.84 5.27
CA ASP A 212 6.88 -7.87 4.84
C ASP A 212 7.82 -7.21 5.86
N PHE A 213 7.65 -7.56 7.14
CA PHE A 213 8.50 -7.05 8.22
C PHE A 213 9.87 -7.77 8.24
N LYS A 214 10.89 -7.09 7.73
CA LYS A 214 12.29 -7.56 7.69
C LYS A 214 13.28 -6.39 7.75
N SER A 215 14.53 -6.67 8.10
CA SER A 215 15.57 -5.63 8.26
C SER A 215 15.84 -4.81 6.99
N SER A 216 15.66 -5.38 5.80
CA SER A 216 15.82 -4.67 4.52
C SER A 216 14.73 -3.63 4.29
N ASN A 217 13.56 -3.79 4.93
CA ASN A 217 12.42 -2.87 4.81
C ASN A 217 12.31 -1.88 5.97
N VAL A 218 13.26 -1.89 6.91
CA VAL A 218 13.39 -0.86 7.94
C VAL A 218 14.47 0.11 7.46
N LEU A 219 14.07 1.22 6.87
CA LEU A 219 15.00 2.25 6.40
C LEU A 219 15.32 3.26 7.49
N LEU A 220 16.45 3.94 7.36
CA LEU A 220 16.99 4.86 8.35
C LEU A 220 17.22 6.23 7.73
N ASP A 221 16.58 7.25 8.31
CA ASP A 221 16.85 8.64 7.95
C ASP A 221 18.20 9.13 8.50
N GLU A 222 18.59 10.36 8.18
CA GLU A 222 19.85 10.99 8.62
C GLU A 222 20.11 10.91 10.13
N ASN A 223 19.06 10.86 10.95
CA ASN A 223 19.11 10.84 12.41
C ASN A 223 18.95 9.42 12.99
N PHE A 224 19.04 8.40 12.14
CA PHE A 224 18.80 7.00 12.49
C PHE A 224 17.40 6.77 13.08
N ASN A 225 16.39 7.53 12.65
CA ASN A 225 15.00 7.16 12.93
C ASN A 225 14.57 6.07 11.94
N ALA A 226 13.90 5.05 12.46
CA ALA A 226 13.40 3.94 11.66
C ALA A 226 12.14 4.32 10.88
N ARG A 227 12.07 3.92 9.62
CA ARG A 227 10.90 4.06 8.74
C ARG A 227 10.61 2.77 8.00
N LEU A 228 9.42 2.20 8.20
CA LEU A 228 8.96 1.03 7.46
C LEU A 228 8.71 1.41 5.99
N SER A 229 9.18 0.58 5.06
CA SER A 229 9.05 0.78 3.61
C SER A 229 8.36 -0.40 2.92
N ASP A 230 8.18 -0.38 1.60
CA ASP A 230 7.70 -1.52 0.81
C ASP A 230 6.33 -2.10 1.24
N PHE A 231 5.27 -1.33 0.97
CA PHE A 231 3.88 -1.73 1.28
C PHE A 231 3.22 -2.54 0.16
N GLY A 232 4.00 -3.05 -0.81
CA GLY A 232 3.46 -3.76 -1.97
C GLY A 232 2.71 -5.04 -1.60
N LEU A 233 3.04 -5.60 -0.44
CA LEU A 233 2.37 -6.75 0.15
C LEU A 233 1.37 -6.36 1.25
N ALA A 234 1.21 -5.10 1.64
CA ALA A 234 0.28 -4.77 2.72
C ALA A 234 -1.19 -5.11 2.36
N ARG A 235 -1.99 -5.48 3.36
CA ARG A 235 -3.42 -5.80 3.21
C ARG A 235 -4.21 -5.18 4.36
N GLU A 236 -5.47 -4.89 4.10
CA GLU A 236 -6.41 -4.61 5.19
C GLU A 236 -6.58 -5.87 6.04
N GLY A 237 -6.67 -5.67 7.34
CA GLY A 237 -7.06 -6.70 8.30
C GLY A 237 -8.50 -7.13 8.09
N PRO A 238 -8.92 -8.20 8.78
CA PRO A 238 -10.30 -8.65 8.77
C PRO A 238 -11.23 -7.52 9.24
N ALA A 239 -12.40 -7.41 8.61
CA ALA A 239 -13.46 -6.49 9.02
C ALA A 239 -14.74 -7.27 9.33
N GLY A 240 -15.46 -6.84 10.37
CA GLY A 240 -16.63 -7.53 10.91
C GLY A 240 -16.25 -8.87 11.54
N ASP A 241 -17.08 -9.90 11.35
CA ASP A 241 -16.91 -11.23 11.96
C ASP A 241 -15.87 -12.12 11.24
N ARG A 242 -15.09 -11.57 10.31
CA ARG A 242 -14.04 -12.32 9.62
C ARG A 242 -12.82 -12.41 10.52
N SER A 243 -12.21 -13.59 10.60
CA SER A 243 -10.97 -13.82 11.38
C SER A 243 -9.70 -13.94 10.52
N HIS A 244 -9.83 -14.10 9.20
CA HIS A 244 -8.70 -14.43 8.33
C HIS A 244 -8.68 -13.61 7.03
N VAL A 245 -7.47 -13.46 6.48
CA VAL A 245 -7.22 -12.82 5.18
C VAL A 245 -6.50 -13.82 4.27
N SER A 246 -7.16 -14.28 3.21
CA SER A 246 -6.56 -15.19 2.23
C SER A 246 -5.64 -14.44 1.27
N THR A 247 -4.42 -14.92 1.10
CA THR A 247 -3.44 -14.28 0.19
C THR A 247 -2.69 -15.31 -0.64
N ALA A 248 -2.33 -14.95 -1.87
CA ALA A 248 -1.45 -15.78 -2.69
C ALA A 248 -0.03 -15.80 -2.10
N VAL A 249 0.63 -16.96 -2.15
CA VAL A 249 2.01 -17.11 -1.70
C VAL A 249 2.90 -16.15 -2.49
N SER A 250 3.68 -15.37 -1.75
CA SER A 250 4.77 -14.57 -2.31
C SER A 250 6.02 -15.43 -2.09
N ASP A 251 6.70 -15.84 -3.17
CA ASP A 251 7.94 -16.60 -3.06
C ASP A 251 9.06 -15.69 -2.54
N ASP A 252 9.04 -15.46 -1.22
CA ASP A 252 10.18 -15.14 -0.39
C ASP A 252 9.98 -15.99 0.87
N ASN A 253 10.84 -16.99 1.07
CA ASN A 253 10.78 -17.93 2.19
C ASN A 253 10.63 -17.21 3.54
N VAL A 254 9.41 -17.11 4.09
CA VAL A 254 9.03 -17.49 5.48
C VAL A 254 7.50 -17.66 5.54
N ARG A 255 7.04 -18.86 5.92
CA ARG A 255 5.65 -19.09 6.37
C ARG A 255 5.49 -18.43 7.74
N PHE A 256 4.72 -17.35 7.82
CA PHE A 256 4.04 -16.97 9.06
C PHE A 256 2.54 -16.91 8.77
N CYS A 257 1.82 -17.95 9.17
CA CYS A 257 0.44 -17.77 9.58
C CYS A 257 0.48 -16.92 10.84
N MET A 258 -0.04 -15.70 10.80
CA MET A 258 -0.49 -15.04 12.02
C MET A 258 -1.92 -15.51 12.24
N ASP A 259 -2.09 -16.47 13.14
CA ASP A 259 -3.40 -16.78 13.71
C ASP A 259 -3.87 -15.56 14.50
N ALA A 260 -5.07 -15.08 14.20
CA ALA A 260 -5.67 -13.89 14.80
C ALA A 260 -6.21 -14.15 16.22
N GLU A 261 -5.52 -14.98 17.02
CA GLU A 261 -6.01 -15.46 18.33
C GLU A 261 -5.13 -15.09 19.53
N PHE A 262 -4.25 -14.10 19.42
CA PHE A 262 -3.67 -13.48 20.62
C PHE A 262 -3.67 -11.94 20.53
N LEU A 263 -4.81 -11.37 20.94
CA LEU A 263 -4.92 -10.09 21.65
C LEU A 263 -5.73 -10.35 22.93
#